data_AF-A0A263D9K2-F1
#
_entry.id   AF-A0A263D9K2-F1
#
_cell.length_a   1.000
_cell.length_b   1.000
_cell.length_c   1.000
_cell.angle_alpha   90.00
_cell.angle_beta   90.00
_cell.angle_gamma   90.00
#
_symmetry.space_group_name_H-M   'P 1'
#
loop_
_entity.id
_entity.type
_entity.pdbx_description
1 polymer ?
#
loop_
_entity_poly.entity_id
_entity_poly.type
_entity_poly.pdbx_seq_one_letter_code
_entity_poly.pdbx_strand_id
1 'polypeptide(L)'
;MSGTNFFQSEPRVQETAGAGQRGGAADPASVDEPDIKSTIMALTRKFGQDTAAAREFRPGVTPILTSGAVLDDDDRVALVGAALEMRIAAGVLSRQFERKFARKLGLRKAHLTNSGSSANLLALAALCSPSLDGQQLRPGDEVVTVAAGFPTTVNPIVQLGLVPVFVDVELGTYNTTPERVEAAIGPRTRAVMIAHALGNPFQAEEIAQIANQHGLYFVEDNCDGVGSTYNGATTGGFGDLSTVSFYPAHHITTGEGGCVLTANLALARIVESLRDWGRDCWCEPGENDTCRKRFGYQMGELPMGYDHKYIFSEVGYNLKGTDLQASLALSQLAKLDSFGATRRRNWHRLRAALDDVPHLLLPVATPNSDPSWFGFAVTVEADAPFARSELVHFLENRKIGTRLLFAGNLTRHPAYLRQPYRISETLDNSDVVTERTFWVGVYPGITDEMVDYMATSIREFVAGAS
;
A
#
# COMPACT_ATOMS: atom_id res chain seq x y z
N MET A 1 -44.54 -40.28 35.89
CA MET A 1 -45.06 -41.15 36.98
C MET A 1 -43.96 -42.15 37.32
N SER A 2 -43.75 -42.49 38.61
CA SER A 2 -42.76 -43.49 39.14
C SER A 2 -41.29 -43.34 38.69
N GLY A 3 -40.24 -43.36 39.54
CA GLY A 3 -40.06 -44.05 40.83
C GLY A 3 -39.35 -45.40 40.60
N THR A 4 -38.50 -46.00 41.46
CA THR A 4 -37.98 -45.76 42.84
C THR A 4 -36.80 -46.74 43.07
N ASN A 5 -35.72 -46.60 43.86
CA ASN A 5 -35.15 -45.58 44.78
C ASN A 5 -33.59 -45.64 44.60
N PHE A 6 -32.59 -45.40 45.48
CA PHE A 6 -32.33 -45.26 46.94
C PHE A 6 -31.13 -44.26 47.13
N PHE A 7 -30.90 -43.53 48.24
CA PHE A 7 -30.51 -43.88 49.63
C PHE A 7 -29.21 -44.71 49.74
N GLN A 8 -28.22 -44.42 50.61
CA GLN A 8 -28.08 -43.53 51.80
C GLN A 8 -26.59 -43.04 51.91
N SER A 9 -26.09 -42.17 52.81
CA SER A 9 -26.60 -41.45 54.02
C SER A 9 -25.87 -40.08 54.23
N GLU A 10 -25.99 -39.48 55.43
CA GLU A 10 -25.21 -38.34 55.96
C GLU A 10 -24.24 -38.86 57.09
N PRO A 11 -23.37 -38.07 57.81
CA PRO A 11 -23.69 -36.80 58.49
C PRO A 11 -22.62 -35.66 58.44
N ARG A 12 -22.98 -34.50 59.02
CA ARG A 12 -22.19 -33.25 59.15
C ARG A 12 -21.46 -33.12 60.49
N VAL A 13 -20.40 -32.30 60.54
CA VAL A 13 -19.97 -31.56 61.75
C VAL A 13 -19.45 -30.16 61.36
N GLN A 14 -20.08 -29.09 61.88
CA GLN A 14 -19.45 -27.78 62.16
C GLN A 14 -18.99 -27.83 63.64
N GLU A 15 -18.07 -27.04 64.18
CA GLU A 15 -17.55 -25.72 63.81
C GLU A 15 -16.26 -25.44 64.63
N THR A 16 -15.51 -24.37 64.33
CA THR A 16 -15.03 -23.38 65.33
C THR A 16 -14.19 -22.29 64.67
N ALA A 17 -14.22 -21.07 65.25
CA ALA A 17 -13.41 -19.94 64.82
C ALA A 17 -12.48 -19.46 65.96
N GLY A 18 -11.33 -18.89 65.60
CA GLY A 18 -10.41 -18.24 66.52
C GLY A 18 -9.80 -16.98 65.88
N ALA A 19 -9.86 -15.84 66.57
CA ALA A 19 -9.35 -14.55 66.08
C ALA A 19 -8.15 -14.10 66.93
N GLY A 20 -7.10 -13.57 66.29
CA GLY A 20 -5.79 -13.40 66.94
C GLY A 20 -4.89 -12.30 66.38
N GLN A 21 -5.30 -11.04 66.61
CA GLN A 21 -4.45 -9.83 66.72
C GLN A 21 -3.57 -9.32 65.55
N ARG A 22 -3.42 -7.99 65.58
CA ARG A 22 -2.73 -7.12 64.63
C ARG A 22 -1.21 -7.18 64.79
N GLY A 23 -0.48 -7.00 63.69
CA GLY A 23 0.91 -6.54 63.68
C GLY A 23 1.16 -5.79 62.38
N GLY A 24 1.54 -4.51 62.46
CA GLY A 24 1.69 -3.65 61.28
C GLY A 24 3.14 -3.24 61.05
N ALA A 25 3.59 -3.37 59.80
CA ALA A 25 4.72 -2.63 59.25
C ALA A 25 4.23 -1.96 57.97
N ALA A 26 4.50 -0.66 57.81
CA ALA A 26 4.32 0.00 56.53
C ALA A 26 5.57 -0.30 55.68
N ASP A 27 5.37 -0.94 54.53
CA ASP A 27 6.46 -1.21 53.59
C ASP A 27 6.98 0.14 53.05
N PRO A 28 8.27 0.49 53.21
CA PRO A 28 8.77 1.82 52.87
C PRO A 28 8.84 2.00 51.36
N ALA A 29 7.76 2.53 50.79
CA ALA A 29 7.62 3.07 49.43
C ALA A 29 8.57 2.45 48.40
N SER A 30 8.15 1.36 47.76
CA SER A 30 8.82 0.87 46.57
C SER A 30 8.89 1.99 45.54
N VAL A 31 10.08 2.55 45.35
CA VAL A 31 10.40 3.30 44.14
C VAL A 31 10.44 2.23 43.06
N ASP A 32 9.32 2.06 42.36
CA ASP A 32 9.17 1.05 41.32
C ASP A 32 10.31 1.22 40.31
N GLU A 33 11.28 0.31 40.34
CA GLU A 33 12.39 0.32 39.39
C GLU A 33 11.80 0.21 37.99
N PRO A 34 12.15 1.12 37.05
CA PRO A 34 11.51 1.18 35.75
C PRO A 34 11.76 -0.13 35.00
N ASP A 35 10.70 -0.93 34.88
CA ASP A 35 10.65 -2.24 34.21
C ASP A 35 11.65 -2.29 33.05
N ILE A 36 12.48 -3.33 32.99
CA ILE A 36 13.60 -3.48 32.06
C ILE A 36 13.17 -3.14 30.63
N LYS A 37 11.95 -3.52 30.22
CA LYS A 37 11.37 -3.15 28.93
C LYS A 37 11.20 -1.64 28.76
N SER A 38 10.65 -0.94 29.74
CA SER A 38 10.51 0.53 29.75
C SER A 38 11.86 1.25 29.69
N THR A 39 12.87 0.73 30.41
CA THR A 39 14.25 1.22 30.36
C THR A 39 14.86 1.03 28.95
N ILE A 40 14.63 -0.11 28.30
CA ILE A 40 15.06 -0.34 26.91
C ILE A 40 14.32 0.60 25.94
N MET A 41 13.02 0.88 26.13
CA MET A 41 12.31 1.86 25.29
C MET A 41 12.88 3.28 25.44
N ALA A 42 13.21 3.70 26.68
CA ALA A 42 13.80 5.01 26.95
C ALA A 42 15.19 5.16 26.31
N LEU A 43 16.04 4.13 26.41
CA LEU A 43 17.35 4.09 25.74
C LEU A 43 17.21 4.05 24.21
N THR A 44 16.22 3.33 23.67
CA THR A 44 15.92 3.27 22.23
C THR A 44 15.53 4.65 21.68
N ARG A 45 14.70 5.39 22.43
CA ARG A 45 14.33 6.78 22.11
C ARG A 45 15.54 7.70 22.17
N LYS A 46 16.32 7.66 23.25
CA LYS A 46 17.54 8.49 23.38
C LYS A 46 18.54 8.24 22.25
N PHE A 47 18.75 6.98 21.85
CA PHE A 47 19.61 6.63 20.73
C PHE A 47 19.15 7.25 19.41
N GLY A 48 17.83 7.31 19.17
CA GLY A 48 17.26 8.01 18.01
C GLY A 48 17.59 9.50 18.01
N GLN A 49 17.43 10.17 19.16
CA GLN A 49 17.70 11.59 19.37
C GLN A 49 19.19 11.93 19.21
N ASP A 50 20.06 11.16 19.88
CA ASP A 50 21.52 11.28 19.77
C ASP A 50 22.01 11.07 18.31
N THR A 51 21.30 10.23 17.52
CA THR A 51 21.60 9.97 16.10
C THR A 51 21.03 11.05 15.16
N ALA A 52 19.90 11.65 15.50
CA ALA A 52 19.22 12.65 14.67
C ALA A 52 19.93 14.02 14.68
N ALA A 53 20.72 14.31 15.71
CA ALA A 53 21.35 15.61 15.97
C ALA A 53 22.45 16.05 14.96
N ALA A 54 22.63 15.35 13.82
CA ALA A 54 23.69 15.65 12.86
C ALA A 54 23.33 15.34 11.38
N ARG A 55 22.62 16.27 10.72
CA ARG A 55 22.63 16.49 9.25
C ARG A 55 22.11 17.89 8.91
N GLU A 56 23.04 18.84 8.80
CA GLU A 56 22.80 20.13 8.14
C GLU A 56 22.65 19.91 6.61
N PHE A 57 21.71 20.59 5.95
CA PHE A 57 21.67 20.58 4.49
C PHE A 57 22.78 21.48 3.94
N ARG A 58 23.45 21.01 2.88
CA ARG A 58 24.54 21.74 2.22
C ARG A 58 24.37 21.58 0.71
N PRO A 59 23.97 22.65 0.00
CA PRO A 59 23.83 22.65 -1.47
C PRO A 59 25.02 22.00 -2.18
N GLY A 60 24.74 21.09 -3.13
CA GLY A 60 25.75 20.35 -3.90
C GLY A 60 26.53 19.27 -3.14
N VAL A 61 26.32 19.12 -1.82
CA VAL A 61 27.04 18.17 -0.96
C VAL A 61 26.09 17.15 -0.30
N THR A 62 25.03 17.62 0.37
CA THR A 62 24.04 16.77 1.01
C THR A 62 23.01 16.30 -0.03
N PRO A 63 22.82 14.98 -0.24
CA PRO A 63 21.88 14.49 -1.25
C PRO A 63 20.42 14.78 -0.91
N ILE A 64 19.68 15.31 -1.89
CA ILE A 64 18.22 15.35 -1.89
C ILE A 64 17.75 14.09 -2.59
N LEU A 65 17.08 13.19 -1.87
CA LEU A 65 16.53 11.96 -2.44
C LEU A 65 15.21 12.24 -3.16
N THR A 66 14.87 11.45 -4.19
CA THR A 66 13.52 11.49 -4.77
C THR A 66 12.44 11.06 -3.78
N SER A 67 12.77 10.13 -2.90
CA SER A 67 11.84 9.44 -2.01
C SER A 67 12.59 8.74 -0.90
N GLY A 68 12.05 8.68 0.31
CA GLY A 68 12.62 7.92 1.40
C GLY A 68 11.74 7.91 2.66
N ALA A 69 12.00 6.94 3.54
CA ALA A 69 11.25 6.80 4.77
C ALA A 69 11.62 7.90 5.77
N VAL A 70 10.60 8.53 6.35
CA VAL A 70 10.76 9.46 7.46
C VAL A 70 10.44 8.70 8.75
N LEU A 71 11.51 8.36 9.47
CA LEU A 71 11.47 7.53 10.68
C LEU A 71 12.01 8.31 11.88
N ASP A 72 11.28 8.30 12.99
CA ASP A 72 11.66 8.93 14.25
C ASP A 72 11.76 7.92 15.41
N ASP A 73 11.84 8.43 16.63
CA ASP A 73 11.98 7.63 17.85
C ASP A 73 10.79 6.69 18.11
N ASP A 74 9.57 7.09 17.75
CA ASP A 74 8.37 6.26 17.97
C ASP A 74 8.37 5.04 17.05
N ASP A 75 8.89 5.19 15.83
CA ASP A 75 9.09 4.08 14.88
C ASP A 75 10.12 3.08 15.42
N ARG A 76 11.21 3.57 16.03
CA ARG A 76 12.24 2.74 16.69
C ARG A 76 11.66 2.00 17.90
N VAL A 77 10.93 2.72 18.77
CA VAL A 77 10.29 2.18 19.97
C VAL A 77 9.23 1.14 19.61
N ALA A 78 8.46 1.34 18.54
CA ALA A 78 7.48 0.35 18.05
C ALA A 78 8.15 -0.96 17.62
N LEU A 79 9.22 -0.87 16.82
CA LEU A 79 9.98 -2.03 16.35
C LEU A 79 10.64 -2.80 17.50
N VAL A 80 11.35 -2.12 18.40
CA VAL A 80 12.02 -2.76 19.56
C VAL A 80 10.98 -3.33 20.53
N GLY A 81 9.86 -2.65 20.75
CA GLY A 81 8.75 -3.15 21.57
C GLY A 81 8.15 -4.46 21.04
N ALA A 82 7.92 -4.57 19.73
CA ALA A 82 7.43 -5.80 19.10
C ALA A 82 8.50 -6.92 19.11
N ALA A 83 9.78 -6.58 18.95
CA ALA A 83 10.88 -7.53 19.01
C ALA A 83 11.10 -8.12 20.41
N LEU A 84 11.07 -7.31 21.48
CA LEU A 84 11.18 -7.80 22.87
C LEU A 84 10.03 -8.72 23.28
N GLU A 85 8.84 -8.56 22.68
CA GLU A 85 7.70 -9.44 22.87
C GLU A 85 7.66 -10.63 21.91
N MET A 86 8.71 -10.85 21.10
CA MET A 86 8.81 -11.92 20.09
C MET A 86 7.63 -11.96 19.11
N ARG A 87 6.99 -10.81 18.83
CA ARG A 87 5.84 -10.67 17.92
C ARG A 87 6.29 -10.69 16.46
N ILE A 88 6.81 -11.83 16.02
CA ILE A 88 7.42 -12.01 14.69
C ILE A 88 6.35 -12.30 13.64
N ALA A 89 5.59 -13.39 13.76
CA ALA A 89 4.54 -13.73 12.79
C ALA A 89 3.36 -12.73 12.84
N ALA A 90 2.56 -12.66 11.77
CA ALA A 90 1.32 -11.87 11.77
C ALA A 90 0.36 -12.36 12.88
N GLY A 91 -0.16 -11.42 13.66
CA GLY A 91 -0.94 -11.70 14.87
C GLY A 91 -1.76 -10.50 15.33
N VAL A 92 -1.42 -9.93 16.49
CA VAL A 92 -2.24 -8.89 17.15
C VAL A 92 -2.04 -7.53 16.50
N LEU A 93 -0.80 -7.14 16.19
CA LEU A 93 -0.47 -5.84 15.62
C LEU A 93 -0.91 -5.76 14.15
N SER A 94 -0.78 -6.85 13.39
CA SER A 94 -1.26 -6.96 12.01
C SER A 94 -2.76 -6.68 11.92
N ARG A 95 -3.57 -7.35 12.74
CA ARG A 95 -5.03 -7.14 12.81
C ARG A 95 -5.41 -5.77 13.37
N GLN A 96 -4.62 -5.21 14.28
CA GLN A 96 -4.80 -3.84 14.76
C GLN A 96 -4.52 -2.81 13.65
N PHE A 97 -3.49 -3.03 12.83
CA PHE A 97 -3.15 -2.20 11.67
C PHE A 97 -4.24 -2.30 10.61
N GLU A 98 -4.57 -3.52 10.13
CA GLU A 98 -5.63 -3.79 9.15
C GLU A 98 -6.94 -3.07 9.53
N ARG A 99 -7.39 -3.21 10.78
CA ARG A 99 -8.60 -2.52 11.30
C ARG A 99 -8.50 -0.99 11.30
N LYS A 100 -7.34 -0.41 11.62
CA LYS A 100 -7.14 1.04 11.60
C LYS A 100 -7.04 1.56 10.15
N PHE A 101 -6.34 0.83 9.28
CA PHE A 101 -6.05 1.25 7.92
C PHE A 101 -7.29 1.17 7.01
N ALA A 102 -8.07 0.08 7.12
CA ALA A 102 -9.39 -0.01 6.48
C ALA A 102 -10.28 1.19 6.86
N ARG A 103 -10.39 1.50 8.16
CA ARG A 103 -11.14 2.67 8.65
C ARG A 103 -10.59 4.00 8.12
N LYS A 104 -9.27 4.16 8.03
CA LYS A 104 -8.63 5.39 7.55
C LYS A 104 -8.94 5.68 6.08
N LEU A 105 -9.13 4.65 5.25
CA LEU A 105 -9.57 4.76 3.85
C LEU A 105 -11.08 4.54 3.65
N GLY A 106 -11.89 4.47 4.72
CA GLY A 106 -13.35 4.29 4.66
C GLY A 106 -13.85 2.88 4.34
N LEU A 107 -12.96 1.91 4.18
CA LEU A 107 -13.24 0.54 3.74
C LEU A 107 -13.56 -0.41 4.90
N ARG A 108 -14.15 -1.58 4.58
CA ARG A 108 -14.58 -2.57 5.58
C ARG A 108 -13.48 -3.55 5.99
N LYS A 109 -12.60 -3.90 5.05
CA LYS A 109 -11.54 -4.90 5.22
C LYS A 109 -10.23 -4.42 4.61
N ALA A 110 -9.15 -4.89 5.21
CA ALA A 110 -7.78 -4.69 4.81
C ALA A 110 -7.02 -5.97 5.19
N HIS A 111 -6.10 -6.42 4.34
CA HIS A 111 -5.28 -7.61 4.55
C HIS A 111 -3.82 -7.22 4.31
N LEU A 112 -3.01 -7.22 5.37
CA LEU A 112 -1.59 -6.89 5.34
C LEU A 112 -0.83 -7.98 4.58
N THR A 113 0.00 -7.58 3.62
CA THR A 113 0.82 -8.45 2.78
C THR A 113 2.28 -7.96 2.71
N ASN A 114 3.18 -8.78 2.20
CA ASN A 114 4.63 -8.55 2.23
C ASN A 114 5.16 -7.53 1.20
N SER A 115 4.38 -7.14 0.18
CA SER A 115 4.71 -6.02 -0.72
C SER A 115 3.47 -5.44 -1.42
N GLY A 116 3.54 -4.21 -1.95
CA GLY A 116 2.49 -3.66 -2.83
C GLY A 116 2.28 -4.48 -4.11
N SER A 117 3.37 -4.98 -4.70
CA SER A 117 3.33 -5.94 -5.82
C SER A 117 2.53 -7.22 -5.49
N SER A 118 2.64 -7.69 -4.25
CA SER A 118 1.88 -8.84 -3.74
C SER A 118 0.43 -8.49 -3.43
N ALA A 119 0.13 -7.22 -3.10
CA ALA A 119 -1.24 -6.74 -3.02
C ALA A 119 -1.91 -6.73 -4.42
N ASN A 120 -1.22 -6.22 -5.45
CA ASN A 120 -1.68 -6.27 -6.84
C ASN A 120 -1.93 -7.70 -7.32
N LEU A 121 -1.03 -8.64 -7.01
CA LEU A 121 -1.22 -10.06 -7.31
C LEU A 121 -2.44 -10.63 -6.59
N LEU A 122 -2.59 -10.42 -5.28
CA LEU A 122 -3.70 -10.95 -4.49
C LEU A 122 -5.06 -10.35 -4.89
N ALA A 123 -5.11 -9.07 -5.24
CA ALA A 123 -6.33 -8.41 -5.70
C ALA A 123 -6.83 -9.05 -7.01
N LEU A 124 -5.98 -9.14 -8.04
CA LEU A 124 -6.40 -9.70 -9.32
C LEU A 124 -6.62 -11.22 -9.25
N ALA A 125 -5.80 -11.96 -8.47
CA ALA A 125 -6.00 -13.38 -8.25
C ALA A 125 -7.32 -13.70 -7.53
N ALA A 126 -7.79 -12.82 -6.64
CA ALA A 126 -9.09 -12.98 -5.99
C ALA A 126 -10.26 -12.88 -6.99
N LEU A 127 -10.09 -12.12 -8.08
CA LEU A 127 -11.08 -12.02 -9.16
C LEU A 127 -11.05 -13.25 -10.10
N CYS A 128 -10.01 -14.09 -10.05
CA CYS A 128 -9.93 -15.38 -10.76
C CYS A 128 -10.52 -16.56 -9.96
N SER A 129 -10.96 -16.35 -8.71
CA SER A 129 -11.37 -17.44 -7.81
C SER A 129 -12.64 -18.18 -8.28
N PRO A 130 -12.69 -19.53 -8.20
CA PRO A 130 -13.91 -20.29 -8.44
C PRO A 130 -15.05 -19.97 -7.46
N SER A 131 -14.75 -19.37 -6.30
CA SER A 131 -15.72 -18.92 -5.30
C SER A 131 -16.62 -17.75 -5.78
N LEU A 132 -16.37 -17.21 -6.99
CA LEU A 132 -17.20 -16.19 -7.66
C LEU A 132 -18.27 -16.78 -8.61
N ASP A 133 -18.48 -18.11 -8.58
CA ASP A 133 -19.61 -18.83 -9.20
C ASP A 133 -19.98 -18.36 -10.62
N GLY A 134 -19.02 -18.51 -11.54
CA GLY A 134 -19.19 -18.19 -12.95
C GLY A 134 -18.84 -16.76 -13.35
N GLN A 135 -18.71 -15.83 -12.39
CA GLN A 135 -18.31 -14.43 -12.63
C GLN A 135 -16.79 -14.23 -12.67
N GLN A 136 -16.00 -15.27 -12.38
CA GLN A 136 -14.55 -15.15 -12.27
C GLN A 136 -13.85 -14.83 -13.60
N LEU A 137 -12.76 -14.08 -13.51
CA LEU A 137 -11.79 -13.88 -14.59
C LEU A 137 -11.15 -15.23 -14.99
N ARG A 138 -10.92 -15.42 -16.29
CA ARG A 138 -10.37 -16.66 -16.86
C ARG A 138 -9.23 -16.36 -17.84
N PRO A 139 -8.25 -17.27 -18.02
CA PRO A 139 -7.18 -17.07 -18.98
C PRO A 139 -7.71 -16.73 -20.39
N GLY A 140 -7.20 -15.63 -20.96
CA GLY A 140 -7.68 -15.04 -22.20
C GLY A 140 -8.71 -13.89 -22.05
N ASP A 141 -9.28 -13.66 -20.87
CA ASP A 141 -10.05 -12.44 -20.60
C ASP A 141 -9.14 -11.20 -20.56
N GLU A 142 -9.71 -10.04 -20.91
CA GLU A 142 -8.99 -8.78 -21.10
C GLU A 142 -9.16 -7.83 -19.90
N VAL A 143 -8.05 -7.18 -19.50
CA VAL A 143 -8.00 -6.21 -18.40
C VAL A 143 -7.46 -4.88 -18.91
N VAL A 144 -8.25 -3.81 -18.81
CA VAL A 144 -7.83 -2.46 -19.25
C VAL A 144 -6.87 -1.86 -18.22
N THR A 145 -5.73 -1.35 -18.70
CA THR A 145 -4.64 -0.79 -17.89
C THR A 145 -3.82 0.22 -18.70
N VAL A 146 -2.83 0.87 -18.09
CA VAL A 146 -1.95 1.85 -18.77
C VAL A 146 -0.57 1.27 -19.08
N ALA A 147 0.01 1.66 -20.22
CA ALA A 147 1.39 1.27 -20.55
C ALA A 147 2.43 2.09 -19.75
N ALA A 148 2.16 3.38 -19.52
CA ALA A 148 2.98 4.27 -18.69
C ALA A 148 2.70 4.04 -17.20
N GLY A 149 3.45 3.14 -16.56
CA GLY A 149 3.20 2.79 -15.16
C GLY A 149 4.27 1.92 -14.50
N PHE A 150 3.94 1.36 -13.33
CA PHE A 150 4.81 0.45 -12.61
C PHE A 150 4.56 -1.02 -13.04
N PRO A 151 5.60 -1.84 -13.28
CA PRO A 151 5.42 -3.16 -13.88
C PRO A 151 4.53 -4.11 -13.06
N THR A 152 4.48 -4.00 -11.72
CA THR A 152 3.68 -4.91 -10.89
C THR A 152 2.21 -4.49 -10.73
N THR A 153 1.77 -3.39 -11.35
CA THR A 153 0.33 -3.16 -11.63
C THR A 153 -0.13 -4.09 -12.76
N VAL A 154 0.71 -4.33 -13.76
CA VAL A 154 0.38 -5.11 -14.98
C VAL A 154 0.79 -6.58 -14.90
N ASN A 155 1.87 -6.91 -14.17
CA ASN A 155 2.37 -8.28 -14.08
C ASN A 155 1.35 -9.33 -13.60
N PRO A 156 0.46 -9.06 -12.63
CA PRO A 156 -0.59 -10.01 -12.25
C PRO A 156 -1.48 -10.43 -13.42
N ILE A 157 -1.78 -9.52 -14.35
CA ILE A 157 -2.61 -9.79 -15.53
C ILE A 157 -1.94 -10.90 -16.35
N VAL A 158 -0.67 -10.70 -16.72
CA VAL A 158 0.12 -11.66 -17.49
C VAL A 158 0.36 -12.97 -16.72
N GLN A 159 0.63 -12.89 -15.41
CA GLN A 159 0.92 -14.04 -14.55
C GLN A 159 -0.29 -14.97 -14.35
N LEU A 160 -1.51 -14.43 -14.41
CA LEU A 160 -2.77 -15.17 -14.30
C LEU A 160 -3.32 -15.63 -15.67
N GLY A 161 -2.56 -15.41 -16.76
CA GLY A 161 -2.96 -15.76 -18.12
C GLY A 161 -4.02 -14.85 -18.74
N LEU A 162 -4.28 -13.69 -18.12
CA LEU A 162 -5.15 -12.63 -18.63
C LEU A 162 -4.38 -11.76 -19.64
N VAL A 163 -5.10 -10.97 -20.43
CA VAL A 163 -4.52 -10.15 -21.50
C VAL A 163 -4.59 -8.66 -21.13
N PRO A 164 -3.46 -7.95 -20.96
CA PRO A 164 -3.46 -6.50 -20.79
C PRO A 164 -4.01 -5.81 -22.05
N VAL A 165 -4.91 -4.85 -21.84
CA VAL A 165 -5.35 -3.89 -22.86
C VAL A 165 -4.80 -2.53 -22.45
N PHE A 166 -3.76 -2.07 -23.13
CA PHE A 166 -3.13 -0.80 -22.84
C PHE A 166 -3.90 0.36 -23.46
N VAL A 167 -4.28 1.32 -22.62
CA VAL A 167 -4.67 2.67 -23.03
C VAL A 167 -3.53 3.64 -22.71
N ASP A 168 -3.44 4.71 -23.50
CA ASP A 168 -2.43 5.74 -23.32
C ASP A 168 -2.85 6.78 -22.27
N VAL A 169 -1.88 7.52 -21.72
CA VAL A 169 -2.08 8.54 -20.68
C VAL A 169 -2.17 9.95 -21.24
N GLU A 170 -2.61 10.92 -20.45
CA GLU A 170 -2.46 12.35 -20.74
C GLU A 170 -1.19 12.92 -20.08
N LEU A 171 -0.52 13.84 -20.76
CA LEU A 171 0.65 14.51 -20.21
C LEU A 171 0.25 15.59 -19.18
N GLY A 172 1.13 15.89 -18.23
CA GLY A 172 0.85 16.82 -17.13
C GLY A 172 0.07 16.19 -15.97
N THR A 173 -1.00 15.43 -16.24
CA THR A 173 -1.67 14.60 -15.21
C THR A 173 -1.00 13.23 -15.05
N TYR A 174 -0.40 12.70 -16.12
CA TYR A 174 0.25 11.38 -16.23
C TYR A 174 -0.67 10.19 -15.94
N ASN A 175 -1.98 10.39 -16.08
CA ASN A 175 -3.05 9.40 -15.91
C ASN A 175 -3.84 9.25 -17.23
N THR A 176 -4.56 8.13 -17.41
CA THR A 176 -5.50 7.97 -18.53
C THR A 176 -6.89 8.58 -18.20
N THR A 177 -7.76 8.66 -19.21
CA THR A 177 -9.10 9.27 -19.11
C THR A 177 -10.22 8.22 -19.19
N PRO A 178 -11.45 8.52 -18.72
CA PRO A 178 -12.58 7.62 -18.80
C PRO A 178 -12.93 7.21 -20.24
N GLU A 179 -12.84 8.14 -21.20
CA GLU A 179 -13.19 7.93 -22.61
C GLU A 179 -12.23 6.95 -23.27
N ARG A 180 -10.92 7.05 -22.97
CA ARG A 180 -9.90 6.09 -23.44
C ARG A 180 -10.15 4.69 -22.86
N VAL A 181 -10.56 4.61 -21.59
CA VAL A 181 -10.91 3.33 -20.92
C VAL A 181 -12.18 2.72 -21.52
N GLU A 182 -13.22 3.50 -21.79
CA GLU A 182 -14.47 3.04 -22.43
C GLU A 182 -14.23 2.55 -23.85
N ALA A 183 -13.50 3.31 -24.67
CA ALA A 183 -13.13 2.94 -26.04
C ALA A 183 -12.28 1.65 -26.11
N ALA A 184 -11.60 1.29 -25.02
CA ALA A 184 -10.83 0.06 -24.93
C ALA A 184 -11.66 -1.19 -24.59
N ILE A 185 -12.94 -1.06 -24.21
CA ILE A 185 -13.79 -2.20 -23.82
C ILE A 185 -14.16 -3.05 -25.04
N GLY A 186 -13.87 -4.35 -24.96
CA GLY A 186 -14.21 -5.36 -25.97
C GLY A 186 -14.97 -6.55 -25.39
N PRO A 187 -15.38 -7.52 -26.22
CA PRO A 187 -16.21 -8.67 -25.78
C PRO A 187 -15.53 -9.59 -24.75
N ARG A 188 -14.19 -9.55 -24.66
CA ARG A 188 -13.39 -10.26 -23.67
C ARG A 188 -13.03 -9.41 -22.44
N THR A 189 -13.32 -8.12 -22.42
CA THR A 189 -12.99 -7.26 -21.28
C THR A 189 -13.81 -7.68 -20.07
N ARG A 190 -13.14 -7.87 -18.91
CA ARG A 190 -13.78 -8.26 -17.64
C ARG A 190 -13.32 -7.44 -16.44
N ALA A 191 -12.21 -6.70 -16.55
CA ALA A 191 -11.77 -5.82 -15.48
C ALA A 191 -11.04 -4.57 -15.99
N VAL A 192 -10.92 -3.59 -15.11
CA VAL A 192 -10.05 -2.41 -15.23
C VAL A 192 -9.08 -2.44 -14.03
N MET A 193 -7.78 -2.25 -14.26
CA MET A 193 -6.76 -2.19 -13.20
C MET A 193 -5.74 -1.09 -13.52
N ILE A 194 -5.83 0.04 -12.82
CA ILE A 194 -5.06 1.27 -13.11
C ILE A 194 -4.51 1.85 -11.80
N ALA A 195 -3.31 2.43 -11.87
CA ALA A 195 -2.67 3.09 -10.73
C ALA A 195 -2.88 4.62 -10.75
N HIS A 196 -3.00 5.25 -9.58
CA HIS A 196 -3.00 6.70 -9.45
C HIS A 196 -1.56 7.23 -9.58
N ALA A 197 -1.16 7.63 -10.80
CA ALA A 197 0.23 7.91 -11.14
C ALA A 197 0.87 8.99 -10.25
N LEU A 198 1.95 8.64 -9.55
CA LEU A 198 2.62 9.49 -8.54
C LEU A 198 1.68 10.12 -7.50
N GLY A 199 0.56 9.46 -7.21
CA GLY A 199 -0.45 9.90 -6.27
C GLY A 199 -1.40 10.99 -6.78
N ASN A 200 -1.27 11.42 -8.03
CA ASN A 200 -2.32 12.16 -8.72
C ASN A 200 -3.47 11.20 -9.05
N PRO A 201 -4.71 11.43 -8.56
CA PRO A 201 -5.84 10.59 -8.92
C PRO A 201 -6.14 10.68 -10.42
N PHE A 202 -6.60 9.58 -11.00
CA PHE A 202 -7.34 9.62 -12.25
C PHE A 202 -8.83 9.88 -11.96
N GLN A 203 -9.65 10.00 -13.01
CA GLN A 203 -11.11 10.16 -12.93
C GLN A 203 -11.77 8.84 -12.48
N ALA A 204 -11.63 8.54 -11.19
CA ALA A 204 -11.88 7.22 -10.61
C ALA A 204 -13.37 6.92 -10.40
N GLU A 205 -14.19 7.96 -10.19
CA GLU A 205 -15.63 7.81 -10.06
C GLU A 205 -16.25 7.46 -11.42
N GLU A 206 -15.80 8.11 -12.48
CA GLU A 206 -16.24 7.92 -13.86
C GLU A 206 -15.79 6.55 -14.39
N ILE A 207 -14.55 6.14 -14.13
CA ILE A 207 -14.06 4.79 -14.47
C ILE A 207 -14.82 3.71 -13.68
N ALA A 208 -15.16 3.94 -12.40
CA ALA A 208 -16.02 3.04 -11.65
C ALA A 208 -17.44 2.98 -12.23
N GLN A 209 -18.02 4.11 -12.68
CA GLN A 209 -19.32 4.14 -13.35
C GLN A 209 -19.31 3.35 -14.66
N ILE A 210 -18.26 3.49 -15.49
CA ILE A 210 -18.08 2.70 -16.72
C ILE A 210 -17.95 1.21 -16.40
N ALA A 211 -17.11 0.84 -15.43
CA ALA A 211 -16.94 -0.55 -15.00
C ALA A 211 -18.28 -1.18 -14.57
N ASN A 212 -19.07 -0.49 -13.74
CA ASN A 212 -20.40 -0.93 -13.34
C ASN A 212 -21.38 -1.07 -14.51
N GLN A 213 -21.39 -0.13 -15.47
CA GLN A 213 -22.25 -0.17 -16.65
C GLN A 213 -21.95 -1.37 -17.57
N HIS A 214 -20.68 -1.74 -17.69
CA HIS A 214 -20.22 -2.85 -18.53
C HIS A 214 -20.10 -4.20 -17.79
N GLY A 215 -20.41 -4.25 -16.49
CA GLY A 215 -20.29 -5.47 -15.68
C GLY A 215 -18.83 -5.93 -15.48
N LEU A 216 -17.89 -4.99 -15.40
CA LEU A 216 -16.47 -5.22 -15.20
C LEU A 216 -16.11 -5.05 -13.72
N TYR A 217 -15.13 -5.82 -13.24
CA TYR A 217 -14.48 -5.53 -11.96
C TYR A 217 -13.54 -4.32 -12.07
N PHE A 218 -13.36 -3.57 -10.99
CA PHE A 218 -12.43 -2.44 -10.95
C PHE A 218 -11.44 -2.56 -9.77
N VAL A 219 -10.15 -2.52 -10.08
CA VAL A 219 -9.04 -2.55 -9.12
C VAL A 219 -8.27 -1.22 -9.13
N GLU A 220 -8.27 -0.51 -8.01
CA GLU A 220 -7.52 0.73 -7.81
C GLU A 220 -6.13 0.45 -7.22
N ASP A 221 -5.08 0.57 -8.03
CA ASP A 221 -3.71 0.57 -7.53
C ASP A 221 -3.38 1.93 -6.90
N ASN A 222 -3.55 1.97 -5.59
CA ASN A 222 -3.40 3.14 -4.73
C ASN A 222 -2.06 3.12 -4.00
N CYS A 223 -1.06 2.37 -4.49
CA CYS A 223 0.27 2.29 -3.89
C CYS A 223 0.90 3.67 -3.69
N ASP A 224 0.81 4.53 -4.71
CA ASP A 224 1.34 5.90 -4.67
C ASP A 224 0.30 6.95 -4.26
N GLY A 225 -0.98 6.59 -4.08
CA GLY A 225 -2.09 7.53 -3.90
C GLY A 225 -2.60 7.68 -2.46
N VAL A 226 -1.91 7.13 -1.46
CA VAL A 226 -2.44 7.04 -0.10
C VAL A 226 -2.75 8.43 0.50
N GLY A 227 -4.03 8.68 0.77
CA GLY A 227 -4.51 9.95 1.30
C GLY A 227 -4.72 11.05 0.25
N SER A 228 -4.76 10.71 -1.04
CA SER A 228 -5.33 11.55 -2.09
C SER A 228 -6.86 11.50 -2.04
N THR A 229 -7.53 12.51 -2.59
CA THR A 229 -8.99 12.47 -2.81
C THR A 229 -9.39 12.89 -4.21
N TYR A 230 -10.54 12.40 -4.68
CA TYR A 230 -11.18 12.73 -5.95
C TYR A 230 -12.67 12.96 -5.70
N ASN A 231 -13.26 14.05 -6.22
CA ASN A 231 -14.64 14.48 -5.93
C ASN A 231 -15.00 14.50 -4.40
N GLY A 232 -13.98 14.70 -3.54
CA GLY A 232 -14.12 14.69 -2.08
C GLY A 232 -14.09 13.31 -1.40
N ALA A 233 -14.00 12.21 -2.15
CA ALA A 233 -13.85 10.85 -1.63
C ALA A 233 -12.38 10.37 -1.73
N THR A 234 -11.94 9.53 -0.79
CA THR A 234 -10.57 9.00 -0.76
C THR A 234 -10.31 8.03 -1.91
N THR A 235 -9.15 8.13 -2.55
CA THR A 235 -8.68 7.14 -3.53
C THR A 235 -8.61 5.73 -2.96
N GLY A 236 -8.84 4.71 -3.79
CA GLY A 236 -8.99 3.32 -3.36
C GLY A 236 -10.37 2.97 -2.77
N GLY A 237 -11.33 3.90 -2.85
CA GLY A 237 -12.70 3.75 -2.36
C GLY A 237 -13.77 3.56 -3.45
N PHE A 238 -13.39 3.56 -4.73
CA PHE A 238 -14.28 3.53 -5.90
C PHE A 238 -14.36 2.12 -6.54
N GLY A 239 -13.31 1.31 -6.43
CA GLY A 239 -13.23 -0.05 -6.98
C GLY A 239 -13.71 -1.16 -6.04
N ASP A 240 -13.82 -2.37 -6.59
CA ASP A 240 -14.07 -3.61 -5.83
C ASP A 240 -12.96 -3.90 -4.81
N LEU A 241 -11.72 -3.62 -5.23
CA LEU A 241 -10.49 -3.86 -4.50
C LEU A 241 -9.55 -2.67 -4.71
N SER A 242 -8.82 -2.30 -3.66
CA SER A 242 -7.72 -1.36 -3.76
C SER A 242 -6.45 -1.93 -3.13
N THR A 243 -5.30 -1.54 -3.65
CA THR A 243 -3.99 -2.02 -3.21
C THR A 243 -3.10 -0.87 -2.78
N VAL A 244 -2.25 -1.13 -1.79
CA VAL A 244 -1.32 -0.13 -1.23
C VAL A 244 0.06 -0.76 -1.01
N SER A 245 1.11 0.04 -1.12
CA SER A 245 2.51 -0.31 -0.89
C SER A 245 3.07 0.39 0.35
N PHE A 246 3.94 -0.29 1.09
CA PHE A 246 4.65 0.23 2.27
C PHE A 246 6.18 0.11 2.12
N TYR A 247 6.69 -0.03 0.89
CA TYR A 247 8.11 0.07 0.60
C TYR A 247 8.63 1.51 0.89
N PRO A 248 9.90 1.74 1.27
CA PRO A 248 10.36 3.01 1.87
C PRO A 248 10.24 4.30 1.03
N ALA A 249 9.82 4.24 -0.23
CA ALA A 249 9.53 5.41 -1.06
C ALA A 249 8.14 6.04 -0.82
N HIS A 250 7.19 5.26 -0.31
CA HIS A 250 5.76 5.59 -0.28
C HIS A 250 5.39 6.46 0.93
N HIS A 251 4.10 6.60 1.21
CA HIS A 251 3.57 7.59 2.16
C HIS A 251 3.79 7.20 3.62
N ILE A 252 3.73 5.90 3.89
CA ILE A 252 4.11 5.26 5.15
C ILE A 252 4.89 3.99 4.80
N THR A 253 5.78 3.54 5.67
CA THR A 253 6.60 2.35 5.40
C THR A 253 6.47 1.25 6.46
N THR A 254 6.78 0.03 6.06
CA THR A 254 7.03 -1.12 6.94
C THR A 254 8.39 -1.79 6.66
N GLY A 255 9.30 -1.09 5.96
CA GLY A 255 10.55 -1.64 5.43
C GLY A 255 10.32 -2.43 4.14
N GLU A 256 9.50 -3.46 4.22
CA GLU A 256 8.81 -4.10 3.08
C GLU A 256 7.36 -4.32 3.47
N GLY A 257 6.41 -4.21 2.53
CA GLY A 257 4.99 -4.45 2.83
C GLY A 257 4.02 -3.87 1.80
N GLY A 258 2.76 -4.25 1.95
CA GLY A 258 1.62 -3.69 1.22
C GLY A 258 0.29 -4.13 1.83
N CYS A 259 -0.82 -3.74 1.24
CA CYS A 259 -2.15 -4.11 1.74
C CYS A 259 -3.17 -4.22 0.60
N VAL A 260 -4.05 -5.22 0.67
CA VAL A 260 -5.27 -5.30 -0.16
C VAL A 260 -6.46 -4.87 0.69
N LEU A 261 -7.30 -3.97 0.19
CA LEU A 261 -8.47 -3.44 0.88
C LEU A 261 -9.72 -3.58 0.03
N THR A 262 -10.89 -3.65 0.68
CA THR A 262 -12.19 -3.73 0.00
C THR A 262 -13.37 -3.40 0.94
N ALA A 263 -14.49 -2.97 0.36
CA ALA A 263 -15.79 -2.93 1.03
C ALA A 263 -16.53 -4.29 0.97
N ASN A 264 -16.15 -5.19 0.07
CA ASN A 264 -16.81 -6.46 -0.21
C ASN A 264 -16.26 -7.59 0.70
N LEU A 265 -17.11 -8.14 1.57
CA LEU A 265 -16.73 -9.19 2.53
C LEU A 265 -16.54 -10.57 1.89
N ALA A 266 -17.00 -10.79 0.65
CA ALA A 266 -16.69 -12.02 -0.10
C ALA A 266 -15.27 -11.96 -0.67
N LEU A 267 -14.94 -10.88 -1.42
CA LEU A 267 -13.58 -10.66 -1.94
C LEU A 267 -12.52 -10.65 -0.83
N ALA A 268 -12.83 -10.02 0.31
CA ALA A 268 -11.94 -10.04 1.49
C ALA A 268 -11.58 -11.47 1.96
N ARG A 269 -12.52 -12.41 1.94
CA ARG A 269 -12.28 -13.82 2.33
C ARG A 269 -11.43 -14.56 1.30
N ILE A 270 -11.65 -14.29 0.01
CA ILE A 270 -10.87 -14.88 -1.08
C ILE A 270 -9.42 -14.38 -1.01
N VAL A 271 -9.22 -13.07 -0.83
CA VAL A 271 -7.90 -12.45 -0.59
C VAL A 271 -7.21 -13.04 0.65
N GLU A 272 -7.93 -13.22 1.76
CA GLU A 272 -7.41 -13.81 3.00
C GLU A 272 -6.98 -15.28 2.81
N SER A 273 -7.78 -16.08 2.09
CA SER A 273 -7.45 -17.45 1.71
C SER A 273 -6.20 -17.49 0.81
N LEU A 274 -6.19 -16.72 -0.29
CA LEU A 274 -5.06 -16.66 -1.23
C LEU A 274 -3.76 -16.16 -0.60
N ARG A 275 -3.82 -15.26 0.39
CA ARG A 275 -2.64 -14.83 1.17
C ARG A 275 -2.14 -15.92 2.12
N ASP A 276 -3.04 -16.79 2.57
CA ASP A 276 -2.82 -17.77 3.62
C ASP A 276 -2.94 -19.22 3.11
N TRP A 277 -2.07 -19.56 2.15
CA TRP A 277 -1.89 -20.90 1.57
C TRP A 277 -3.10 -21.46 0.81
N GLY A 278 -4.14 -20.65 0.58
CA GLY A 278 -5.39 -21.07 -0.04
C GLY A 278 -6.37 -21.75 0.91
N ARG A 279 -6.16 -21.62 2.23
CA ARG A 279 -6.95 -22.32 3.26
C ARG A 279 -8.39 -21.80 3.35
N ASP A 280 -9.35 -22.71 3.47
CA ASP A 280 -10.76 -22.36 3.74
C ASP A 280 -10.98 -21.88 5.19
N CYS A 281 -10.08 -22.29 6.09
CA CYS A 281 -10.19 -22.03 7.52
C CYS A 281 -9.63 -20.67 7.92
N TRP A 282 -10.52 -19.69 8.08
CA TRP A 282 -10.27 -18.34 8.59
C TRP A 282 -9.90 -18.26 10.09
N CYS A 283 -9.63 -19.39 10.77
CA CYS A 283 -9.15 -19.35 12.17
C CYS A 283 -7.80 -18.62 12.27
N GLU A 284 -7.63 -17.83 13.33
CA GLU A 284 -6.41 -17.07 13.55
C GLU A 284 -5.19 -17.99 13.84
N PRO A 285 -3.95 -17.52 13.62
CA PRO A 285 -2.76 -18.21 14.11
C PRO A 285 -2.85 -18.46 15.63
N GLY A 286 -2.57 -19.69 16.08
CA GLY A 286 -2.75 -20.13 17.47
C GLY A 286 -4.18 -20.60 17.81
N GLU A 287 -5.21 -19.91 17.33
CA GLU A 287 -6.62 -20.24 17.62
C GLU A 287 -7.09 -21.51 16.89
N ASN A 288 -8.10 -22.20 17.44
CA ASN A 288 -8.66 -23.42 16.85
C ASN A 288 -10.19 -23.41 16.87
N ASP A 289 -10.79 -23.91 15.79
CA ASP A 289 -12.25 -24.06 15.61
C ASP A 289 -13.10 -22.79 15.83
N THR A 290 -12.51 -21.60 15.67
CA THR A 290 -13.25 -20.32 15.57
C THR A 290 -14.30 -20.37 14.46
N CYS A 291 -14.03 -21.15 13.40
CA CYS A 291 -14.91 -21.47 12.30
C CYS A 291 -16.11 -22.39 12.64
N ARG A 292 -16.07 -23.10 13.78
CA ARG A 292 -17.06 -24.13 14.20
C ARG A 292 -17.29 -25.23 13.16
N LYS A 293 -16.21 -25.64 12.49
CA LYS A 293 -16.20 -26.56 11.36
C LYS A 293 -15.06 -27.58 11.41
N ARG A 294 -14.11 -27.49 12.35
CA ARG A 294 -12.77 -28.11 12.26
C ARG A 294 -12.77 -29.59 11.86
N PHE A 295 -13.70 -30.38 12.40
CA PHE A 295 -13.91 -31.80 12.03
C PHE A 295 -15.38 -32.09 11.70
N GLY A 296 -16.18 -31.04 11.41
CA GLY A 296 -17.64 -31.10 11.39
C GLY A 296 -18.28 -31.33 10.02
N TYR A 297 -17.48 -31.42 8.94
CA TYR A 297 -17.98 -31.54 7.58
C TYR A 297 -16.99 -32.25 6.65
N GLN A 298 -17.40 -32.42 5.38
CA GLN A 298 -16.59 -32.92 4.27
C GLN A 298 -16.54 -31.84 3.18
N MET A 299 -15.41 -31.72 2.47
CA MET A 299 -15.24 -30.74 1.39
C MET A 299 -14.43 -31.35 0.24
N GLY A 300 -14.97 -31.26 -0.98
CA GLY A 300 -14.42 -31.99 -2.13
C GLY A 300 -14.38 -33.50 -1.86
N GLU A 301 -13.32 -34.16 -2.34
CA GLU A 301 -13.09 -35.60 -2.19
C GLU A 301 -12.31 -35.97 -0.91
N LEU A 302 -11.99 -34.99 -0.05
CA LEU A 302 -11.37 -35.26 1.25
C LEU A 302 -12.30 -36.12 2.14
N PRO A 303 -11.77 -36.91 3.09
CA PRO A 303 -12.60 -37.69 4.00
C PRO A 303 -13.41 -36.81 4.96
N MET A 304 -14.58 -37.28 5.37
CA MET A 304 -15.40 -36.63 6.40
C MET A 304 -14.60 -36.39 7.68
N GLY A 305 -14.61 -35.16 8.19
CA GLY A 305 -13.90 -34.79 9.41
C GLY A 305 -12.39 -34.54 9.24
N TYR A 306 -11.90 -34.32 8.01
CA TYR A 306 -10.55 -33.80 7.78
C TYR A 306 -10.37 -32.42 8.45
N ASP A 307 -9.18 -32.12 8.99
CA ASP A 307 -8.96 -30.86 9.73
C ASP A 307 -9.12 -29.65 8.80
N HIS A 308 -10.12 -28.80 9.10
CA HIS A 308 -10.41 -27.59 8.32
C HIS A 308 -9.18 -26.69 8.13
N LYS A 309 -8.22 -26.68 9.06
CA LYS A 309 -6.95 -25.94 8.89
C LYS A 309 -6.08 -26.39 7.72
N TYR A 310 -6.30 -27.60 7.21
CA TYR A 310 -5.62 -28.18 6.06
C TYR A 310 -6.57 -28.51 4.90
N ILE A 311 -7.78 -27.91 4.90
CA ILE A 311 -8.64 -27.85 3.72
C ILE A 311 -8.29 -26.56 2.97
N PHE A 312 -7.91 -26.71 1.71
CA PHE A 312 -7.56 -25.61 0.81
C PHE A 312 -8.65 -25.47 -0.25
N SER A 313 -9.31 -24.31 -0.29
CA SER A 313 -10.38 -23.99 -1.25
C SER A 313 -9.91 -23.11 -2.41
N GLU A 314 -8.72 -22.52 -2.31
CA GLU A 314 -8.09 -21.71 -3.36
C GLU A 314 -6.66 -22.23 -3.64
N VAL A 315 -6.11 -21.94 -4.82
CA VAL A 315 -4.69 -22.19 -5.13
C VAL A 315 -3.85 -20.98 -4.67
N GLY A 316 -3.62 -20.89 -3.36
CA GLY A 316 -3.03 -19.72 -2.73
C GLY A 316 -1.49 -19.70 -2.63
N TYR A 317 -1.01 -18.62 -2.02
CA TYR A 317 0.39 -18.28 -1.80
C TYR A 317 0.70 -18.17 -0.30
N ASN A 318 1.92 -17.77 0.07
CA ASN A 318 2.23 -17.32 1.44
C ASN A 318 2.79 -15.90 1.43
N LEU A 319 1.88 -14.92 1.44
CA LEU A 319 2.21 -13.49 1.22
C LEU A 319 1.88 -12.61 2.44
N LYS A 320 1.79 -13.20 3.64
CA LYS A 320 1.55 -12.47 4.90
C LYS A 320 2.66 -11.47 5.22
N GLY A 321 2.29 -10.37 5.87
CA GLY A 321 3.23 -9.55 6.64
C GLY A 321 3.60 -10.18 8.00
N THR A 322 4.18 -9.35 8.87
CA THR A 322 4.65 -9.69 10.22
C THR A 322 4.13 -8.70 11.24
N ASP A 323 4.03 -9.09 12.51
CA ASP A 323 3.69 -8.12 13.58
C ASP A 323 4.83 -7.11 13.81
N LEU A 324 6.08 -7.43 13.42
CA LEU A 324 7.18 -6.47 13.31
C LEU A 324 6.88 -5.38 12.26
N GLN A 325 6.56 -5.76 11.02
CA GLN A 325 6.11 -4.82 9.98
C GLN A 325 4.90 -4.01 10.45
N ALA A 326 3.91 -4.66 11.06
CA ALA A 326 2.70 -4.00 11.54
C ALA A 326 2.95 -3.04 12.71
N SER A 327 3.95 -3.27 13.56
CA SER A 327 4.33 -2.34 14.64
C SER A 327 4.78 -0.98 14.07
N LEU A 328 5.62 -1.01 13.04
CA LEU A 328 6.06 0.17 12.32
C LEU A 328 4.90 0.80 11.54
N ALA A 329 4.06 -0.01 10.89
CA ALA A 329 2.85 0.44 10.21
C ALA A 329 1.90 1.23 11.13
N LEU A 330 1.74 0.78 12.38
CA LEU A 330 0.89 1.42 13.39
C LEU A 330 1.44 2.78 13.86
N SER A 331 2.76 2.94 13.93
CA SER A 331 3.43 4.21 14.23
C SER A 331 3.31 5.17 13.04
N GLN A 332 3.70 4.72 11.84
CA GLN A 332 3.67 5.52 10.62
C GLN A 332 2.24 5.97 10.24
N LEU A 333 1.22 5.13 10.46
CA LEU A 333 -0.18 5.48 10.20
C LEU A 333 -0.68 6.68 11.03
N ALA A 334 -0.10 6.95 12.20
CA ALA A 334 -0.41 8.16 12.97
C ALA A 334 0.13 9.46 12.32
N LYS A 335 1.03 9.33 11.34
CA LYS A 335 1.79 10.41 10.69
C LYS A 335 1.34 10.65 9.24
N LEU A 336 0.48 9.78 8.71
CA LEU A 336 0.01 9.82 7.31
C LEU A 336 -0.55 11.18 6.89
N ASP A 337 -1.32 11.84 7.76
CA ASP A 337 -1.94 13.14 7.45
C ASP A 337 -0.93 14.29 7.38
N SER A 338 0.03 14.34 8.30
CA SER A 338 1.10 15.36 8.26
C SER A 338 2.10 15.09 7.14
N PHE A 339 2.37 13.83 6.81
CA PHE A 339 3.12 13.44 5.63
C PHE A 339 2.40 13.86 4.33
N GLY A 340 1.09 13.64 4.22
CA GLY A 340 0.27 14.08 3.08
C GLY A 340 0.22 15.60 2.93
N ALA A 341 0.10 16.34 4.03
CA ALA A 341 0.16 17.81 4.03
C ALA A 341 1.56 18.33 3.63
N THR A 342 2.63 17.69 4.09
CA THR A 342 4.01 18.08 3.75
C THR A 342 4.32 17.82 2.27
N ARG A 343 3.86 16.68 1.72
CA ARG A 343 3.94 16.35 0.29
C ARG A 343 3.25 17.41 -0.58
N ARG A 344 2.03 17.81 -0.23
CA ARG A 344 1.30 18.91 -0.89
C ARG A 344 2.07 20.23 -0.82
N ARG A 345 2.51 20.67 0.37
CA ARG A 345 3.29 21.91 0.56
C ARG A 345 4.54 21.93 -0.32
N ASN A 346 5.34 20.87 -0.28
CA ASN A 346 6.58 20.76 -1.03
C ASN A 346 6.31 20.78 -2.55
N TRP A 347 5.26 20.08 -3.01
CA TRP A 347 4.84 20.10 -4.41
C TRP A 347 4.37 21.49 -4.85
N HIS A 348 3.52 22.18 -4.08
CA HIS A 348 3.04 23.53 -4.44
C HIS A 348 4.18 24.55 -4.47
N ARG A 349 5.13 24.47 -3.52
CA ARG A 349 6.32 25.33 -3.51
C ARG A 349 7.15 25.12 -4.78
N LEU A 350 7.46 23.87 -5.14
CA LEU A 350 8.21 23.55 -6.36
C LEU A 350 7.44 23.93 -7.63
N ARG A 351 6.12 23.72 -7.66
CA ARG A 351 5.25 24.05 -8.79
C ARG A 351 5.24 25.54 -9.08
N ALA A 352 5.05 26.38 -8.05
CA ALA A 352 5.07 27.83 -8.17
C ALA A 352 6.49 28.35 -8.49
N ALA A 353 7.52 27.73 -7.92
CA ALA A 353 8.92 28.10 -8.17
C ALA A 353 9.44 27.71 -9.57
N LEU A 354 8.61 27.12 -10.44
CA LEU A 354 8.96 26.75 -11.82
C LEU A 354 7.96 27.25 -12.89
N ASP A 355 6.87 27.94 -12.53
CA ASP A 355 5.71 28.20 -13.42
C ASP A 355 6.03 29.01 -14.70
N ASP A 356 7.08 29.82 -14.67
CA ASP A 356 7.61 30.66 -15.77
C ASP A 356 8.84 30.05 -16.49
N VAL A 357 9.21 28.81 -16.18
CA VAL A 357 10.40 28.16 -16.78
C VAL A 357 10.03 27.52 -18.13
N PRO A 358 10.62 27.95 -19.26
CA PRO A 358 10.26 27.45 -20.59
C PRO A 358 10.79 26.02 -20.82
N HIS A 359 10.29 25.38 -21.88
CA HIS A 359 10.72 24.06 -22.37
C HIS A 359 10.46 22.89 -21.41
N LEU A 360 9.64 23.10 -20.36
CA LEU A 360 9.29 22.12 -19.33
C LEU A 360 7.77 22.06 -19.13
N LEU A 361 7.15 20.96 -19.56
CA LEU A 361 5.78 20.63 -19.19
C LEU A 361 5.75 20.13 -17.74
N LEU A 362 5.23 20.98 -16.87
CA LEU A 362 5.09 20.77 -15.43
C LEU A 362 3.83 19.94 -15.06
N PRO A 363 3.78 19.34 -13.86
CA PRO A 363 2.66 18.51 -13.48
C PRO A 363 1.44 19.36 -13.07
N VAL A 364 0.25 18.81 -13.27
CA VAL A 364 -1.02 19.39 -12.84
C VAL A 364 -1.85 18.34 -12.10
N ALA A 365 -2.55 18.77 -11.05
CA ALA A 365 -3.56 17.92 -10.40
C ALA A 365 -4.70 17.65 -11.39
N THR A 366 -5.23 16.43 -11.39
CA THR A 366 -6.48 16.12 -12.12
C THR A 366 -7.61 17.02 -11.59
N PRO A 367 -8.52 17.53 -12.43
CA PRO A 367 -9.66 18.35 -11.98
C PRO A 367 -10.44 17.67 -10.84
N ASN A 368 -10.94 18.46 -9.88
CA ASN A 368 -11.66 18.00 -8.68
C ASN A 368 -10.88 17.03 -7.76
N SER A 369 -9.55 16.91 -7.91
CA SER A 369 -8.70 16.12 -7.02
C SER A 369 -7.92 16.96 -6.00
N ASP A 370 -7.53 16.31 -4.90
CA ASP A 370 -6.52 16.78 -3.95
C ASP A 370 -5.42 15.70 -3.81
N PRO A 371 -4.33 15.78 -4.60
CA PRO A 371 -3.30 14.75 -4.62
C PRO A 371 -2.37 14.76 -3.39
N SER A 372 -2.20 13.59 -2.80
CA SER A 372 -1.15 13.26 -1.86
C SER A 372 0.13 12.91 -2.64
N TRP A 373 0.78 13.90 -3.23
CA TRP A 373 1.86 13.70 -4.21
C TRP A 373 3.00 12.76 -3.74
N PHE A 374 3.24 11.69 -4.50
CA PHE A 374 4.39 10.80 -4.34
C PHE A 374 5.69 11.48 -4.76
N GLY A 375 5.66 12.16 -5.91
CA GLY A 375 6.78 12.88 -6.52
C GLY A 375 6.30 14.01 -7.45
N PHE A 376 7.25 14.76 -8.02
CA PHE A 376 6.98 15.88 -8.94
C PHE A 376 7.53 15.55 -10.33
N ALA A 377 6.65 15.23 -11.28
CA ALA A 377 7.03 14.87 -12.65
C ALA A 377 7.24 16.10 -13.54
N VAL A 378 8.31 16.06 -14.34
CA VAL A 378 8.70 17.08 -15.30
C VAL A 378 8.93 16.40 -16.65
N THR A 379 8.33 16.94 -17.71
CA THR A 379 8.53 16.49 -19.08
C THR A 379 9.24 17.57 -19.88
N VAL A 380 10.36 17.23 -20.51
CA VAL A 380 11.05 18.16 -21.42
C VAL A 380 10.25 18.27 -22.72
N GLU A 381 10.00 19.49 -23.17
CA GLU A 381 9.20 19.75 -24.37
C GLU A 381 9.95 19.36 -25.66
N ALA A 382 9.24 19.28 -26.79
CA ALA A 382 9.80 18.72 -28.02
C ALA A 382 10.71 19.69 -28.78
N ASP A 383 10.60 20.97 -28.48
CA ASP A 383 11.34 22.11 -29.00
C ASP A 383 12.47 22.58 -28.06
N ALA A 384 12.66 21.89 -26.93
CA ALA A 384 13.69 22.21 -25.95
C ALA A 384 15.10 22.15 -26.58
N PRO A 385 15.98 23.14 -26.32
CA PRO A 385 17.36 23.13 -26.82
C PRO A 385 18.28 22.10 -26.13
N PHE A 386 17.73 21.24 -25.27
CA PHE A 386 18.44 20.23 -24.48
C PHE A 386 17.64 18.94 -24.34
N ALA A 387 18.31 17.81 -24.17
CA ALA A 387 17.67 16.52 -23.89
C ALA A 387 17.40 16.34 -22.38
N ARG A 388 16.37 15.55 -22.03
CA ARG A 388 16.09 15.12 -20.63
C ARG A 388 17.33 14.60 -19.92
N SER A 389 18.16 13.83 -20.61
CA SER A 389 19.40 13.25 -20.05
C SER A 389 20.40 14.29 -19.55
N GLU A 390 20.44 15.47 -20.16
CA GLU A 390 21.38 16.54 -19.79
C GLU A 390 20.92 17.25 -18.52
N LEU A 391 19.63 17.62 -18.46
CA LEU A 391 19.00 18.14 -17.25
C LEU A 391 19.11 17.15 -16.08
N VAL A 392 18.79 15.88 -16.31
CA VAL A 392 18.93 14.80 -15.31
C VAL A 392 20.39 14.68 -14.83
N HIS A 393 21.36 14.69 -15.73
CA HIS A 393 22.78 14.60 -15.35
C HIS A 393 23.25 15.82 -14.55
N PHE A 394 22.80 17.02 -14.91
CA PHE A 394 23.09 18.25 -14.16
C PHE A 394 22.54 18.21 -12.73
N LEU A 395 21.29 17.74 -12.55
CA LEU A 395 20.64 17.60 -11.25
C LEU A 395 21.35 16.55 -10.37
N GLU A 396 21.63 15.35 -10.90
CA GLU A 396 22.35 14.30 -10.17
C GLU A 396 23.78 14.73 -9.77
N ASN A 397 24.48 15.45 -10.65
CA ASN A 397 25.78 16.04 -10.32
C ASN A 397 25.69 17.01 -9.13
N ARG A 398 24.62 17.81 -9.07
CA ARG A 398 24.26 18.72 -7.97
C ARG A 398 23.62 18.02 -6.75
N LYS A 399 23.60 16.68 -6.73
CA LYS A 399 23.04 15.83 -5.65
C LYS A 399 21.52 15.95 -5.48
N ILE A 400 20.83 16.39 -6.52
CA ILE A 400 19.38 16.33 -6.65
C ILE A 400 19.05 15.01 -7.34
N GLY A 401 18.57 14.04 -6.57
CA GLY A 401 18.15 12.76 -7.10
C GLY A 401 16.97 12.89 -8.05
N THR A 402 17.00 12.09 -9.11
CA THR A 402 15.98 12.02 -10.16
C THR A 402 15.56 10.57 -10.39
N ARG A 403 14.36 10.33 -10.93
CA ARG A 403 13.95 9.01 -11.43
C ARG A 403 13.16 9.19 -12.73
N LEU A 404 13.21 8.20 -13.62
CA LEU A 404 12.27 8.15 -14.74
C LEU A 404 10.87 7.76 -14.21
N LEU A 405 9.81 7.99 -15.00
CA LEU A 405 8.44 7.62 -14.61
C LEU A 405 8.25 6.09 -14.72
N PHE A 406 8.82 5.38 -13.74
CA PHE A 406 8.79 3.93 -13.59
C PHE A 406 9.32 3.20 -14.83
N ALA A 407 8.49 2.46 -15.56
CA ALA A 407 8.89 1.82 -16.80
C ALA A 407 8.95 2.79 -18.00
N GLY A 408 8.26 3.93 -17.94
CA GLY A 408 7.69 4.51 -19.15
C GLY A 408 6.73 3.50 -19.79
N ASN A 409 6.72 3.41 -21.11
CA ASN A 409 5.91 2.47 -21.88
C ASN A 409 6.38 1.00 -21.66
N LEU A 410 5.63 0.25 -20.86
CA LEU A 410 5.88 -1.17 -20.58
C LEU A 410 6.00 -2.04 -21.84
N THR A 411 5.32 -1.72 -22.94
CA THR A 411 5.39 -2.53 -24.18
C THR A 411 6.78 -2.55 -24.82
N ARG A 412 7.62 -1.53 -24.54
CA ARG A 412 9.00 -1.41 -25.02
C ARG A 412 10.02 -2.16 -24.16
N HIS A 413 9.63 -2.70 -23.00
CA HIS A 413 10.54 -3.42 -22.11
C HIS A 413 10.77 -4.88 -22.55
N PRO A 414 12.00 -5.42 -22.47
CA PRO A 414 12.34 -6.78 -22.94
C PRO A 414 11.48 -7.92 -22.38
N ALA A 415 10.89 -7.74 -21.19
CA ALA A 415 10.01 -8.72 -20.56
C ALA A 415 8.61 -8.84 -21.23
N TYR A 416 8.16 -7.78 -21.91
CA TYR A 416 6.81 -7.67 -22.48
C TYR A 416 6.77 -7.88 -24.01
N LEU A 417 7.91 -7.77 -24.70
CA LEU A 417 8.05 -7.95 -26.17
C LEU A 417 7.49 -9.28 -26.74
N ARG A 418 7.20 -10.27 -25.89
CA ARG A 418 6.65 -11.58 -26.28
C ARG A 418 5.43 -12.00 -25.46
N GLN A 419 4.83 -11.09 -24.69
CA GLN A 419 3.60 -11.35 -23.94
C GLN A 419 2.38 -11.02 -24.82
N PRO A 420 1.24 -11.71 -24.66
CA PRO A 420 0.00 -11.31 -25.32
C PRO A 420 -0.53 -10.03 -24.67
N TYR A 421 -0.75 -8.99 -25.47
CA TYR A 421 -1.45 -7.77 -25.06
C TYR A 421 -2.17 -7.14 -26.26
N ARG A 422 -3.06 -6.20 -25.99
CA ARG A 422 -3.67 -5.29 -26.98
C ARG A 422 -3.28 -3.86 -26.64
N ILE A 423 -3.11 -3.02 -27.66
CA ILE A 423 -3.11 -1.55 -27.51
C ILE A 423 -4.48 -1.07 -28.02
N SER A 424 -5.09 -0.12 -27.29
CA SER A 424 -6.21 0.66 -27.80
C SER A 424 -5.67 1.96 -28.38
N GLU A 425 -5.99 2.23 -29.65
CA GLU A 425 -5.52 3.41 -30.38
C GLU A 425 -3.98 3.49 -30.50
N THR A 426 -3.31 4.41 -29.81
CA THR A 426 -1.84 4.59 -29.82
C THR A 426 -1.25 4.52 -28.41
N LEU A 427 0.05 4.76 -28.26
CA LEU A 427 0.75 4.91 -26.96
C LEU A 427 1.67 6.14 -26.98
N ASP A 428 1.29 7.19 -27.71
CA ASP A 428 2.19 8.29 -28.06
C ASP A 428 2.66 9.07 -26.82
N ASN A 429 1.75 9.40 -25.89
CA ASN A 429 2.15 10.08 -24.65
C ASN A 429 2.95 9.15 -23.73
N SER A 430 2.68 7.84 -23.73
CA SER A 430 3.49 6.84 -23.01
C SER A 430 4.92 6.75 -23.55
N ASP A 431 5.12 7.00 -24.85
CA ASP A 431 6.45 7.12 -25.45
C ASP A 431 7.12 8.46 -25.15
N VAL A 432 6.38 9.57 -25.14
CA VAL A 432 6.87 10.85 -24.58
C VAL A 432 7.32 10.68 -23.13
N VAL A 433 6.56 9.95 -22.31
CA VAL A 433 6.91 9.62 -20.93
C VAL A 433 8.23 8.83 -20.85
N THR A 434 8.39 7.84 -21.73
CA THR A 434 9.61 7.01 -21.81
C THR A 434 10.85 7.83 -22.12
N GLU A 435 10.72 8.83 -22.98
CA GLU A 435 11.87 9.53 -23.60
C GLU A 435 12.16 10.90 -22.98
N ARG A 436 11.14 11.61 -22.49
CA ARG A 436 11.23 13.02 -22.08
C ARG A 436 10.73 13.34 -20.66
N THR A 437 10.04 12.42 -19.98
CA THR A 437 9.61 12.61 -18.57
C THR A 437 10.62 12.04 -17.55
N PHE A 438 10.77 12.73 -16.42
CA PHE A 438 11.39 12.26 -15.19
C PHE A 438 10.63 12.84 -13.98
N TRP A 439 11.00 12.50 -12.75
CA TRP A 439 10.47 13.12 -11.54
C TRP A 439 11.53 13.33 -10.46
N VAL A 440 11.28 14.34 -9.62
CA VAL A 440 12.06 14.71 -8.43
C VAL A 440 11.21 14.60 -7.17
N GLY A 441 11.85 14.66 -6.00
CA GLY A 441 11.18 14.40 -4.73
C GLY A 441 10.35 15.56 -4.19
N VAL A 442 9.22 15.22 -3.56
CA VAL A 442 8.43 16.12 -2.69
C VAL A 442 8.12 15.51 -1.32
N TYR A 443 8.70 14.35 -1.00
CA TYR A 443 8.41 13.59 0.22
C TYR A 443 8.78 14.35 1.52
N PRO A 444 8.25 13.95 2.70
CA PRO A 444 8.34 14.77 3.92
C PRO A 444 9.75 14.96 4.51
N GLY A 445 10.77 14.26 4.00
CA GLY A 445 12.17 14.48 4.37
C GLY A 445 12.84 15.66 3.65
N ILE A 446 12.13 16.32 2.74
CA ILE A 446 12.63 17.48 1.97
C ILE A 446 12.19 18.77 2.66
N THR A 447 13.17 19.61 2.99
CA THR A 447 12.95 20.94 3.59
C THR A 447 12.64 22.00 2.54
N ASP A 448 12.11 23.16 2.95
CA ASP A 448 11.84 24.26 2.02
C ASP A 448 13.12 24.76 1.31
N GLU A 449 14.26 24.75 2.01
CA GLU A 449 15.59 25.06 1.43
C GLU A 449 16.03 24.04 0.36
N MET A 450 15.75 22.75 0.57
CA MET A 450 15.99 21.72 -0.46
C MET A 450 15.09 21.93 -1.68
N VAL A 451 13.83 22.33 -1.51
CA VAL A 451 12.93 22.69 -2.63
C VAL A 451 13.46 23.89 -3.39
N ASP A 452 13.90 24.94 -2.68
CA ASP A 452 14.46 26.15 -3.31
C ASP A 452 15.75 25.83 -4.08
N TYR A 453 16.62 24.97 -3.54
CA TYR A 453 17.81 24.51 -4.25
C TYR A 453 17.47 23.67 -5.49
N MET A 454 16.43 22.83 -5.46
CA MET A 454 15.95 22.11 -6.64
C MET A 454 15.43 23.07 -7.71
N ALA A 455 14.52 23.99 -7.35
CA ALA A 455 13.94 24.94 -8.28
C ALA A 455 15.01 25.87 -8.90
N THR A 456 15.93 26.38 -8.09
CA THR A 456 17.05 27.21 -8.55
C THR A 456 17.97 26.43 -9.49
N SER A 457 18.29 25.17 -9.18
CA SER A 457 19.12 24.33 -10.05
C SER A 457 18.46 24.02 -11.40
N ILE A 458 17.14 23.80 -11.44
CA ILE A 458 16.41 23.61 -12.69
C ILE A 458 16.43 24.92 -13.52
N ARG A 459 16.20 26.07 -12.89
CA ARG A 459 16.29 27.39 -13.54
C ARG A 459 17.68 27.69 -14.10
N GLU A 460 18.74 27.45 -13.31
CA GLU A 460 20.14 27.62 -13.73
C GLU A 460 20.45 26.81 -14.99
N PHE A 461 19.95 25.57 -15.08
CA PHE A 461 20.16 24.72 -16.25
C PHE A 461 19.41 25.25 -17.48
N VAL A 462 18.10 25.49 -17.37
CA VAL A 462 17.29 25.93 -18.52
C VAL A 462 17.76 27.28 -19.05
N ALA A 463 18.02 28.26 -18.17
CA ALA A 463 18.52 29.57 -18.55
C ALA A 463 19.97 29.55 -19.09
N GLY A 464 20.75 28.51 -18.78
CA GLY A 464 22.09 28.28 -19.34
C GLY A 464 22.09 27.55 -20.69
N ALA A 465 20.94 27.06 -21.14
CA ALA A 465 20.76 26.32 -22.40
C ALA A 465 19.82 27.03 -23.40
N SER A 466 19.28 28.20 -23.04
CA SER A 466 18.37 29.04 -23.86
C SER A 466 19.12 30.12 -24.65
#